data_AF-A0A7S3IQD1-F1
#
_entry.id   AF-A0A7S3IQD1-F1
#
_cell.length_a   1.000
_cell.length_b   1.000
_cell.length_c   1.000
_cell.angle_alpha   90.00
_cell.angle_beta   90.00
_cell.angle_gamma   90.00
#
_symmetry.space_group_name_H-M   'P 1'
#
loop_
_entity.id
_entity.type
_entity.pdbx_description
1 polymer ?
#
loop_
_entity_poly.entity_id
_entity_poly.type
_entity_poly.pdbx_seq_one_letter_code
_entity_poly.pdbx_strand_id
1 'polypeptide(L)'
;DRTKVSDKDLRAWRARFLTRALVSLVCFVAILLADHFLWHRLFDFSVSPGGIPKWQHRIEEYPEFLKYYEKFSESGGGKEMVALVGISFIFGRRVKFFYYLLAFSFDKGIGNLFKLIYAQPRPYMVSQEVQGLLCQQQFGKPSGHSLSSALIGILVITDLYYGPDIDEVIRTKKVKVQ
;
A
#
# COMPACT_ATOMS: atom_id res chain seq x y z
N ASP A 1 9.67 28.27 31.65
CA ASP A 1 10.80 27.34 31.78
C ASP A 1 10.91 26.42 30.56
N ARG A 2 11.98 26.52 29.77
CA ARG A 2 12.25 25.59 28.65
C ARG A 2 12.91 24.35 29.26
N THR A 3 12.18 23.24 29.30
CA THR A 3 12.71 21.94 29.71
C THR A 3 13.92 21.60 28.84
N LYS A 4 15.12 21.69 29.40
CA LYS A 4 16.35 21.20 28.77
C LYS A 4 16.20 19.68 28.64
N VAL A 5 15.99 19.19 27.41
CA VAL A 5 16.07 17.76 27.11
C VAL A 5 17.50 17.32 27.41
N SER A 6 17.68 16.28 28.23
CA SER A 6 19.01 15.79 28.55
C SER A 6 19.70 15.23 27.31
N ASP A 7 20.99 15.50 27.12
CA ASP A 7 21.79 14.90 26.05
C ASP A 7 21.76 13.37 26.07
N LYS A 8 21.49 12.76 27.24
CA LYS A 8 21.28 11.32 27.38
C LYS A 8 20.00 10.87 26.68
N ASP A 9 18.90 11.60 26.85
CA ASP A 9 17.61 11.29 26.24
C ASP A 9 17.64 11.48 24.72
N LEU A 10 18.34 12.51 24.26
CA LEU A 10 18.53 12.76 22.82
C LEU A 10 19.33 11.64 22.15
N ARG A 11 20.42 11.18 22.77
CA ARG A 11 21.21 10.05 22.27
C ARG A 11 20.40 8.75 22.25
N ALA A 12 19.65 8.47 23.31
CA ALA A 12 18.79 7.29 23.38
C ALA A 12 17.66 7.33 22.33
N TRP A 13 17.06 8.49 22.08
CA TRP A 13 16.08 8.67 21.02
C TRP A 13 16.68 8.44 19.64
N ARG A 14 17.84 9.06 19.34
CA ARG A 14 18.54 8.88 18.06
C ARG A 14 18.91 7.42 17.81
N ALA A 15 19.43 6.73 18.81
CA ALA A 15 19.76 5.30 18.71
C ALA A 15 18.50 4.47 18.37
N ARG A 16 17.39 4.66 19.09
CA ARG A 16 16.13 3.96 18.81
C ARG A 16 15.58 4.26 17.41
N PHE A 17 15.66 5.52 16.98
CA PHE A 17 15.26 5.92 15.64
C PHE A 17 16.10 5.24 14.56
N LEU A 18 17.44 5.29 14.68
CA LEU A 18 18.36 4.65 13.74
C LEU A 18 18.17 3.13 13.69
N THR A 19 17.99 2.47 14.83
CA THR A 19 17.70 1.03 14.86
C THR A 19 16.41 0.70 14.12
N ARG A 20 15.32 1.46 14.35
CA ARG A 20 14.04 1.26 13.63
C ARG A 20 14.17 1.50 12.13
N ALA A 21 14.90 2.55 11.73
CA ALA A 21 15.17 2.85 10.34
C ALA A 21 15.98 1.74 9.67
N LEU A 22 17.02 1.23 10.33
CA LEU A 22 17.84 0.14 9.83
C LEU A 22 17.04 -1.16 9.68
N VAL A 23 16.25 -1.53 10.69
CA VAL A 23 15.38 -2.71 10.62
C VAL A 23 14.39 -2.57 9.46
N SER A 24 13.77 -1.41 9.30
CA SER A 24 12.84 -1.15 8.20
C SER A 24 13.52 -1.26 6.83
N LEU A 25 14.74 -0.73 6.70
CA LEU A 25 15.53 -0.84 5.47
C LEU A 25 15.89 -2.30 5.16
N VAL A 26 16.32 -3.07 6.16
CA VAL A 26 16.65 -4.50 5.99
C VAL A 26 15.40 -5.30 5.57
N CYS A 27 14.27 -5.08 6.22
CA CYS A 27 13.00 -5.71 5.83
C CYS A 27 12.58 -5.33 4.41
N PHE A 28 12.71 -4.05 4.04
CA PHE A 28 12.40 -3.57 2.70
C PHE A 28 13.28 -4.25 1.64
N VAL A 29 14.59 -4.31 1.84
CA VAL A 29 15.52 -5.00 0.94
C VAL A 29 15.18 -6.50 0.86
N ALA A 30 14.88 -7.15 1.98
CA ALA A 30 14.48 -8.56 2.00
C ALA A 30 13.20 -8.81 1.19
N ILE A 31 12.20 -7.92 1.29
CA ILE A 31 10.96 -8.00 0.49
C ILE A 31 11.27 -7.82 -1.00
N LEU A 32 12.11 -6.86 -1.37
CA LEU A 32 12.49 -6.66 -2.77
C LEU A 32 13.24 -7.86 -3.35
N LEU A 33 14.14 -8.46 -2.59
CA LEU A 33 14.85 -9.67 -2.99
C LEU A 33 13.88 -10.85 -3.11
N ALA A 34 13.01 -11.05 -2.13
CA ALA A 34 12.00 -12.11 -2.18
C ALA A 34 11.07 -11.95 -3.39
N ASP A 35 10.58 -10.74 -3.65
CA ASP A 35 9.78 -10.43 -4.84
C ASP A 35 10.56 -10.72 -6.13
N HIS A 36 11.82 -10.30 -6.23
CA HIS A 36 12.65 -10.58 -7.40
C HIS A 36 12.83 -12.08 -7.66
N PHE A 37 13.16 -12.86 -6.63
CA PHE A 37 13.39 -14.31 -6.76
C PHE A 37 12.11 -15.12 -6.98
N LEU A 38 11.00 -14.72 -6.34
CA LEU A 38 9.73 -15.45 -6.44
C LEU A 38 8.97 -15.09 -7.73
N TRP A 39 9.22 -13.92 -8.32
CA TRP A 39 8.43 -13.43 -9.44
C TRP A 39 8.37 -14.40 -10.62
N HIS A 40 9.53 -14.89 -11.10
CA HIS A 40 9.57 -15.80 -12.24
C HIS A 40 8.75 -17.07 -11.96
N ARG A 41 8.95 -17.69 -10.78
CA ARG A 41 8.22 -18.91 -10.40
C ARG A 41 6.71 -18.68 -10.30
N LEU A 42 6.30 -17.55 -9.74
CA LEU A 42 4.90 -17.20 -9.61
C LEU A 42 4.27 -16.88 -10.97
N PHE A 43 5.01 -16.21 -11.86
CA PHE A 43 4.55 -15.90 -13.21
C PHE A 43 4.39 -17.18 -14.04
N ASP A 44 5.41 -18.04 -14.06
CA ASP A 44 5.40 -19.31 -14.78
C ASP A 44 4.26 -20.22 -14.26
N PHE A 45 4.09 -20.27 -12.94
CA PHE A 45 2.95 -20.98 -12.36
C PHE A 45 1.61 -20.38 -12.80
N SER A 46 1.50 -19.04 -12.84
CA SER A 46 0.27 -18.34 -13.22
C SER A 46 -0.18 -18.65 -14.66
N VAL A 47 0.77 -18.80 -15.59
CA VAL A 47 0.47 -19.16 -16.99
C VAL A 47 0.39 -20.66 -17.22
N SER A 48 0.87 -21.49 -16.28
CA SER A 48 0.79 -22.96 -16.40
C SER A 48 -0.66 -23.47 -16.37
N PRO A 49 -0.95 -24.66 -16.94
CA PRO A 49 -2.28 -25.26 -16.87
C PRO A 49 -2.80 -25.47 -15.45
N GLY A 50 -1.92 -25.56 -14.44
CA GLY A 50 -2.29 -25.66 -13.03
C GLY A 50 -2.61 -24.32 -12.34
N GLY A 51 -2.29 -23.20 -13.00
CA GLY A 51 -2.44 -21.84 -12.50
C GLY A 51 -3.76 -21.19 -12.88
N ILE A 52 -3.71 -20.01 -13.48
CA ILE A 52 -4.90 -19.21 -13.81
C ILE A 52 -5.87 -19.96 -14.73
N PRO A 53 -5.44 -20.66 -15.81
CA PRO A 53 -6.38 -21.38 -16.69
C PRO A 53 -7.29 -22.35 -15.93
N LYS A 54 -6.73 -23.14 -15.00
CA LYS A 54 -7.50 -24.06 -14.14
C LYS A 54 -8.53 -23.32 -13.28
N TRP A 55 -8.18 -22.15 -12.75
CA TRP A 55 -9.10 -21.34 -11.98
C TRP A 55 -10.21 -20.73 -12.84
N GLN A 56 -9.90 -20.35 -14.09
CA GLN A 56 -10.88 -19.81 -15.02
C GLN A 56 -11.90 -20.85 -15.46
N HIS A 57 -11.49 -22.09 -15.71
CA HIS A 57 -12.44 -23.18 -15.95
C HIS A 57 -13.36 -23.44 -14.75
N ARG A 58 -12.85 -23.32 -13.51
CA ARG A 58 -13.70 -23.44 -12.32
C ARG A 58 -14.71 -22.29 -12.20
N ILE A 59 -14.36 -21.10 -12.66
CA ILE A 59 -15.26 -19.94 -12.64
C ILE A 59 -16.49 -20.17 -13.54
N GLU A 60 -16.31 -20.85 -14.68
CA GLU A 60 -17.43 -21.26 -15.56
C GLU A 60 -18.41 -22.18 -14.83
N GLU A 61 -17.92 -23.02 -13.92
CA GLU A 61 -18.73 -23.93 -13.09
C GLU A 61 -19.41 -23.20 -11.92
N TYR A 62 -18.79 -22.14 -11.36
CA TYR A 62 -19.27 -21.44 -10.17
C TYR A 62 -19.26 -19.89 -10.35
N PRO A 63 -20.23 -19.30 -11.08
CA PRO A 63 -20.24 -17.87 -11.38
C PRO A 63 -20.39 -16.97 -10.14
N GLU A 64 -21.04 -17.44 -9.07
CA GLU A 64 -21.17 -16.69 -7.81
C GLU A 64 -19.81 -16.51 -7.10
N PHE A 65 -18.89 -17.47 -7.27
CA PHE A 65 -17.54 -17.36 -6.75
C PHE A 65 -16.80 -16.20 -7.43
N LEU A 66 -16.93 -16.06 -8.75
CA LEU A 66 -16.35 -14.93 -9.48
C LEU A 66 -16.89 -13.60 -8.97
N LYS A 67 -18.21 -13.44 -8.84
CA LYS A 67 -18.82 -12.20 -8.34
C LYS A 67 -18.30 -11.81 -6.95
N TYR A 68 -18.09 -12.80 -6.07
CA TYR A 68 -17.49 -12.55 -4.75
C TYR A 68 -16.08 -11.96 -4.88
N TYR A 69 -15.22 -12.55 -5.71
CA TYR A 69 -13.85 -12.07 -5.91
C TYR A 69 -13.77 -10.76 -6.67
N GLU A 70 -14.68 -10.51 -7.61
CA GLU A 70 -14.79 -9.21 -8.28
C GLU A 70 -15.16 -8.14 -7.28
N LYS A 71 -16.19 -8.36 -6.46
CA LYS A 71 -16.59 -7.44 -5.39
C LYS A 71 -15.48 -7.23 -4.36
N PHE A 72 -14.76 -8.30 -4.01
CA PHE A 72 -13.60 -8.20 -3.12
C PHE A 72 -12.44 -7.44 -3.79
N SER A 73 -12.20 -7.62 -5.08
CA SER A 73 -11.14 -6.92 -5.81
C SER A 73 -11.50 -5.46 -6.09
N GLU A 74 -12.77 -5.13 -6.23
CA GLU A 74 -13.23 -3.75 -6.22
C GLU A 74 -12.88 -3.05 -4.90
N SER A 75 -12.85 -3.82 -3.81
CA SER A 75 -12.31 -3.35 -2.55
C SER A 75 -10.78 -3.38 -2.55
N GLY A 76 -10.14 -2.24 -2.27
CA GLY A 76 -8.69 -2.11 -2.32
C GLY A 76 -8.14 -1.51 -3.62
N GLY A 77 -9.00 -1.16 -4.59
CA GLY A 77 -8.61 -0.43 -5.80
C GLY A 77 -8.23 1.03 -5.57
N GLY A 78 -8.40 1.52 -4.34
CA GLY A 78 -8.12 2.89 -3.93
C GLY A 78 -9.38 3.75 -3.81
N LYS A 79 -10.58 3.19 -4.07
CA LYS A 79 -11.86 3.86 -3.75
C LYS A 79 -11.93 4.19 -2.25
N GLU A 80 -11.42 3.30 -1.42
CA GLU A 80 -11.30 3.44 0.03
C GLU A 80 -10.36 4.58 0.40
N MET A 81 -9.25 4.74 -0.33
CA MET A 81 -8.30 5.83 -0.10
C MET A 81 -8.95 7.18 -0.44
N VAL A 82 -9.70 7.24 -1.55
CA VAL A 82 -10.49 8.43 -1.91
C VAL A 82 -11.55 8.71 -0.83
N ALA A 83 -12.22 7.68 -0.32
CA ALA A 83 -13.17 7.82 0.77
C ALA A 83 -12.50 8.35 2.05
N LEU A 84 -11.32 7.84 2.43
CA LEU A 84 -10.56 8.34 3.58
C LEU A 84 -10.14 9.81 3.39
N VAL A 85 -9.69 10.20 2.20
CA VAL A 85 -9.40 11.60 1.87
C VAL A 85 -10.67 12.46 1.97
N GLY A 86 -11.81 12.00 1.45
CA GLY A 86 -13.08 12.71 1.53
C GLY A 86 -13.60 12.86 2.97
N ILE A 87 -13.57 11.80 3.76
CA ILE A 87 -13.97 11.82 5.18
C ILE A 87 -13.05 12.76 5.97
N SER A 88 -11.74 12.68 5.75
CA SER A 88 -10.78 13.56 6.43
C SER A 88 -10.87 15.02 5.98
N PHE A 89 -11.35 15.27 4.76
CA PHE A 89 -11.65 16.62 4.28
C PHE A 89 -12.87 17.22 4.97
N ILE A 90 -13.96 16.45 5.09
CA ILE A 90 -15.24 16.92 5.65
C ILE A 90 -15.20 16.99 7.18
N PHE A 91 -14.75 15.92 7.82
CA PHE A 91 -14.83 15.73 9.28
C PHE A 91 -13.47 15.81 9.97
N GLY A 92 -12.38 15.67 9.21
CA GLY A 92 -11.03 15.64 9.75
C GLY A 92 -10.40 17.01 9.92
N ARG A 93 -9.19 17.00 10.51
CA ARG A 93 -8.34 18.20 10.56
C ARG A 93 -7.66 18.40 9.21
N ARG A 94 -7.43 19.66 8.82
CA ARG A 94 -6.72 20.00 7.57
C ARG A 94 -5.39 19.25 7.41
N VAL A 95 -4.64 19.05 8.49
CA VAL A 95 -3.37 18.31 8.49
C VAL A 95 -3.57 16.84 8.09
N LYS A 96 -4.61 16.17 8.62
CA LYS A 96 -4.93 14.78 8.28
C LYS A 96 -5.37 14.65 6.81
N PHE A 97 -6.17 15.60 6.33
CA PHE A 97 -6.54 15.66 4.92
C PHE A 97 -5.32 15.71 4.01
N PHE A 98 -4.38 16.64 4.24
CA PHE A 98 -3.16 16.73 3.42
C PHE A 98 -2.27 15.50 3.55
N TYR A 99 -2.21 14.89 4.73
CA TYR A 99 -1.48 13.64 4.95
C TYR A 99 -2.02 12.50 4.09
N TYR A 100 -3.33 12.24 4.14
CA TYR A 100 -3.95 11.19 3.32
C TYR A 100 -3.89 11.52 1.82
N LEU A 101 -4.09 12.78 1.45
CA LEU A 101 -4.00 13.21 0.07
C LEU A 101 -2.58 12.96 -0.50
N LEU A 102 -1.54 13.33 0.23
CA LEU A 102 -0.16 13.11 -0.18
C LEU A 102 0.15 11.61 -0.31
N ALA A 103 -0.30 10.80 0.65
CA ALA A 103 -0.10 9.35 0.59
C ALA A 103 -0.81 8.73 -0.61
N PHE A 104 -2.03 9.18 -0.94
CA PHE A 104 -2.75 8.75 -2.14
C PHE A 104 -2.03 9.15 -3.43
N SER A 105 -1.56 10.40 -3.53
CA SER A 105 -0.77 10.85 -4.69
C SER A 105 0.51 10.04 -4.85
N PHE A 106 1.19 9.72 -3.75
CA PHE A 106 2.40 8.90 -3.75
C PHE A 106 2.12 7.47 -4.23
N ASP A 107 1.07 6.83 -3.72
CA ASP A 107 0.62 5.49 -4.15
C ASP A 107 0.43 5.41 -5.67
N LYS A 108 -0.37 6.33 -6.23
CA LYS A 108 -0.68 6.31 -7.66
C LYS A 108 0.51 6.73 -8.51
N GLY A 109 1.30 7.72 -8.06
CA GLY A 109 2.48 8.19 -8.77
C GLY A 109 3.55 7.11 -8.86
N ILE A 110 3.96 6.54 -7.73
CA ILE A 110 5.03 5.55 -7.66
C ILE A 110 4.60 4.20 -8.21
N GLY A 111 3.37 3.76 -7.96
CA GLY A 111 2.85 2.53 -8.55
C GLY A 111 2.90 2.57 -10.08
N ASN A 112 2.52 3.70 -10.67
CA ASN A 112 2.59 3.88 -12.13
C ASN A 112 4.02 4.01 -12.64
N LEU A 113 4.90 4.72 -11.93
CA LEU A 113 6.31 4.82 -12.29
C LEU A 113 6.97 3.43 -12.30
N PHE A 114 6.76 2.62 -11.26
CA PHE A 114 7.31 1.27 -11.21
C PHE A 114 6.73 0.35 -12.29
N LYS A 115 5.45 0.49 -12.63
CA LYS A 115 4.87 -0.23 -13.77
C LYS A 115 5.60 0.06 -15.08
N LEU A 116 5.97 1.32 -15.32
CA LEU A 116 6.74 1.70 -16.50
C LEU A 116 8.18 1.19 -16.45
N ILE A 117 8.82 1.24 -15.28
CA ILE A 117 10.20 0.75 -15.10
C ILE A 117 10.28 -0.76 -15.31
N TYR A 118 9.35 -1.52 -14.74
CA TYR A 118 9.35 -2.98 -14.89
C TYR A 118 8.86 -3.40 -16.28
N ALA A 119 7.89 -2.70 -16.86
CA ALA A 119 7.30 -2.98 -18.17
C ALA A 119 6.90 -4.45 -18.37
N GLN A 120 6.52 -5.14 -17.29
CA GLN A 120 6.24 -6.57 -17.33
C GLN A 120 4.80 -6.86 -17.78
N PRO A 121 4.62 -7.71 -18.80
CA PRO A 121 3.29 -8.06 -19.29
C PRO A 121 2.52 -8.85 -18.24
N ARG A 122 1.20 -8.80 -18.32
CA ARG A 122 0.32 -9.65 -17.51
C ARG A 122 0.18 -11.04 -18.14
N PRO A 123 -0.21 -12.07 -17.37
CA PRO A 123 -0.39 -13.42 -17.90
C PRO A 123 -1.25 -13.51 -19.18
N TYR A 124 -2.39 -12.80 -19.25
CA TYR A 124 -3.25 -12.78 -20.45
C TYR A 124 -2.66 -12.03 -21.65
N MET A 125 -1.59 -11.26 -21.46
CA MET A 125 -0.90 -10.57 -22.57
C MET A 125 0.09 -11.49 -23.28
N VAL A 126 0.49 -12.61 -22.65
CA VAL A 126 1.49 -13.55 -23.19
C VAL A 126 0.92 -14.94 -23.45
N SER A 127 -0.13 -15.35 -22.74
CA SER A 127 -0.77 -16.65 -22.91
C SER A 127 -2.22 -16.46 -23.38
N GLN A 128 -2.58 -17.14 -24.48
CA GLN A 128 -3.94 -17.17 -25.02
C GLN A 128 -4.91 -17.98 -24.14
N GLU A 129 -4.38 -18.89 -23.32
CA GLU A 129 -5.16 -19.71 -22.39
C GLU A 129 -5.66 -18.92 -21.18
N VAL A 130 -5.09 -17.73 -20.93
CA VAL A 130 -5.48 -16.87 -19.82
C VAL A 130 -6.33 -15.72 -20.36
N GLN A 131 -7.60 -15.69 -19.98
CA GLN A 131 -8.50 -14.59 -20.36
C GLN A 131 -8.38 -13.43 -19.35
N GLY A 132 -8.35 -12.19 -19.84
CA GLY A 132 -8.42 -11.03 -18.94
C GLY A 132 -9.86 -10.82 -18.46
N LEU A 133 -10.14 -10.94 -17.15
CA LEU A 133 -11.47 -10.65 -16.58
C LEU A 133 -11.90 -9.19 -16.79
N LEU A 134 -10.93 -8.28 -16.81
CA LEU A 134 -11.12 -6.86 -17.09
C LEU A 134 -10.18 -6.44 -18.22
N CYS A 135 -10.65 -5.55 -19.09
CA CYS A 135 -9.83 -4.91 -20.13
C CYS A 135 -8.82 -3.93 -19.51
N GLN A 136 -7.81 -4.43 -18.81
CA GLN A 136 -6.72 -3.63 -18.29
C GLN A 136 -5.60 -3.56 -19.35
N GLN A 137 -5.16 -2.36 -19.71
CA GLN A 137 -4.06 -2.16 -20.66
C GLN A 137 -2.71 -1.88 -19.99
N GLN A 138 -2.67 -1.97 -18.66
CA GLN A 138 -1.48 -1.63 -17.87
C GLN A 138 -0.63 -2.87 -17.55
N PHE A 139 0.68 -2.64 -17.36
CA PHE A 139 1.61 -3.65 -16.85
C PHE A 139 1.17 -4.28 -15.52
N GLY A 140 1.64 -5.51 -15.29
CA GLY A 140 1.22 -6.34 -14.16
C GLY A 140 1.94 -6.05 -12.85
N LYS A 141 3.16 -5.50 -12.91
CA LYS A 141 4.03 -5.33 -11.74
C LYS A 141 4.33 -3.86 -11.47
N PRO A 142 4.17 -3.35 -10.24
CA PRO A 142 3.49 -4.00 -9.10
C PRO A 142 1.95 -4.02 -9.27
N SER A 143 1.28 -4.89 -8.50
CA SER A 143 -0.18 -4.90 -8.38
C SER A 143 -0.66 -3.62 -7.68
N GLY A 144 -1.41 -2.79 -8.40
CA GLY A 144 -1.94 -1.54 -7.86
C GLY A 144 -2.91 -1.74 -6.71
N HIS A 145 -3.79 -2.76 -6.78
CA HIS A 145 -4.75 -3.06 -5.72
C HIS A 145 -4.04 -3.52 -4.45
N SER A 146 -3.06 -4.41 -4.58
CA SER A 146 -2.28 -4.90 -3.42
C SER A 146 -1.49 -3.77 -2.76
N LEU A 147 -0.88 -2.88 -3.56
CA LEU A 147 -0.15 -1.72 -3.05
C LEU A 147 -1.08 -0.76 -2.31
N SER A 148 -2.19 -0.37 -2.92
CA SER A 148 -3.17 0.54 -2.32
C SER A 148 -3.76 -0.04 -1.03
N SER A 149 -4.17 -1.31 -1.02
CA SER A 149 -4.70 -1.99 0.19
C SER A 149 -3.68 -2.02 1.33
N ALA A 150 -2.44 -2.38 1.03
CA ALA A 150 -1.37 -2.42 2.03
C ALA A 150 -1.10 -1.02 2.61
N LEU A 151 -1.03 0.00 1.74
CA LEU A 151 -0.82 1.38 2.17
C LEU A 151 -1.96 1.87 3.06
N ILE A 152 -3.23 1.65 2.67
CA ILE A 152 -4.39 2.03 3.47
C ILE A 152 -4.32 1.37 4.85
N GLY A 153 -4.03 0.07 4.91
CA GLY A 153 -3.88 -0.65 6.18
C GLY A 153 -2.81 -0.03 7.07
N ILE A 154 -1.63 0.27 6.51
CA ILE A 154 -0.54 0.93 7.23
C ILE A 154 -0.97 2.31 7.73
N LEU A 155 -1.59 3.12 6.88
CA LEU A 155 -1.98 4.48 7.22
C LEU A 155 -3.05 4.51 8.33
N VAL A 156 -4.07 3.66 8.22
CA VAL A 156 -5.15 3.57 9.23
C VAL A 156 -4.59 3.09 10.56
N ILE A 157 -3.79 2.01 10.57
CA ILE A 157 -3.14 1.53 11.80
C ILE A 157 -2.25 2.62 12.40
N THR A 158 -1.44 3.29 11.57
CA THR A 158 -0.55 4.36 12.05
C THR A 158 -1.33 5.53 12.63
N ASP A 159 -2.42 5.96 12.00
CA ASP A 159 -3.25 7.06 12.50
C ASP A 159 -4.01 6.67 13.78
N LEU A 160 -4.45 5.42 13.92
CA LEU A 160 -5.11 4.93 15.13
C LEU A 160 -4.17 4.87 16.34
N TYR A 161 -2.95 4.38 16.16
CA TYR A 161 -2.00 4.20 17.27
C TYR A 161 -1.17 5.44 17.58
N TYR A 162 -0.85 6.27 16.59
CA TYR A 162 0.07 7.42 16.74
C TYR A 162 -0.57 8.77 16.43
N GLY A 163 -1.79 8.80 15.87
CA GLY A 163 -2.49 10.04 15.57
C GLY A 163 -2.82 10.91 16.81
N PRO A 164 -3.27 10.35 17.95
CA PRO A 164 -3.60 11.14 19.14
C PRO A 164 -2.41 11.93 19.72
N ASP A 165 -1.21 11.35 19.71
CA ASP A 165 -0.01 11.97 20.27
C ASP A 165 0.40 13.25 19.51
N ILE A 166 0.25 13.25 18.18
CA ILE A 166 0.53 14.42 17.35
C ILE A 166 -0.44 15.56 17.69
N ASP A 167 -1.70 15.21 17.94
CA ASP A 167 -2.74 16.18 18.26
C ASP A 167 -2.51 16.83 19.64
N GLU A 168 -2.02 16.08 20.62
CA GLU A 168 -1.68 16.58 21.94
C GLU A 168 -0.44 17.49 21.91
N VAL A 169 0.59 17.14 21.13
CA VAL A 169 1.78 17.98 20.92
C VAL A 169 1.42 19.31 20.26
N ILE A 170 0.52 19.31 19.27
CA ILE A 170 0.06 20.55 18.63
C ILE A 170 -0.74 21.42 19.61
N ARG A 171 -1.63 20.81 20.41
CA ARG A 171 -2.45 21.53 21.38
C ARG A 171 -1.60 22.18 22.48
N THR A 172 -0.64 21.45 23.05
CA THR A 172 0.27 21.96 24.08
C THR A 172 1.19 23.07 23.60
N LYS A 173 1.60 23.06 22.32
CA LYS A 173 2.38 24.17 21.73
C LYS A 173 1.58 25.45 21.55
N LYS A 174 0.28 25.39 21.23
CA LYS A 174 -0.57 26.58 21.09
C LYS A 174 -0.80 27.32 22.41
N VAL A 175 -0.77 26.62 23.54
CA VAL A 175 -1.00 27.21 24.87
C VAL A 175 0.20 28.03 25.37
N LYS A 176 1.41 27.83 24.81
CA LYS A 176 2.64 28.51 25.27
C LYS A 176 3.01 29.77 24.47
N VAL A 177 2.13 30.26 23.61
CA VAL A 177 2.31 31.51 22.86
C VAL A 177 1.30 32.54 23.40
N GLN A 178 1.54 32.98 24.63
CA GLN A 178 0.93 34.15 25.25
C GLN A 178 2.02 34.90 26.02
#